data_AF-A0A2A9MMD0-F1
#
_entry.id   AF-A0A2A9MMD0-F1
#
_cell.length_a   1.000
_cell.length_b   1.000
_cell.length_c   1.000
_cell.angle_alpha   90.00
_cell.angle_beta   90.00
_cell.angle_gamma   90.00
#
_symmetry.space_group_name_H-M   'P 1'
#
loop_
_entity.id
_entity.type
_entity.pdbx_description
1 polymer ?
#
loop_
_entity_poly.entity_id
_entity_poly.type
_entity_poly.pdbx_seq_one_letter_code
_entity_poly.pdbx_strand_id
1 'polypeptide(L)'
;MVEPTSCLAVLTITRYKAQLLEIIDEAARLRESEKRKKAECVELRRQISLLKSNLNARELELATVDRPTECDNTAESAHVIARENEELKALRDNLKNLLEATQTRLKECEMENYSVKQELEARKSLTAKRDNGLDSSNKLFEKFILVHGQATKQFEELERALLEMHNERNDVLNKQIEMQNELTALKAAITDREAEERKCQERIESLKEKLVASSASAEDLREQLLVEKERRKELNDDLNRACQRIADLSASREQLAEALRAAYLKR
;
A
#
# COMPACT_ATOMS: atom_id res chain seq x y z
N MET A 1 -19.36 -2.44 -4.43
CA MET A 1 -20.29 -3.55 -4.14
C MET A 1 -19.78 -4.22 -2.88
N VAL A 2 -20.54 -4.18 -1.78
CA VAL A 2 -20.12 -4.78 -0.50
C VAL A 2 -20.18 -6.29 -0.64
N GLU A 3 -19.06 -6.98 -0.38
CA GLU A 3 -18.95 -8.42 -0.55
C GLU A 3 -19.97 -9.19 0.31
N PRO A 4 -20.63 -10.24 -0.23
CA PRO A 4 -21.65 -11.04 0.48
C PRO A 4 -21.17 -11.67 1.80
N THR A 5 -19.86 -11.89 1.94
CA THR A 5 -19.19 -12.44 3.12
C THR A 5 -19.25 -11.50 4.32
N SER A 6 -19.23 -10.18 4.11
CA SER A 6 -19.33 -9.18 5.18
C SER A 6 -20.72 -9.16 5.83
N CYS A 7 -21.79 -9.29 5.04
CA CYS A 7 -23.16 -9.32 5.55
C CYS A 7 -23.45 -10.57 6.39
N LEU A 8 -22.90 -11.74 6.02
CA LEU A 8 -23.04 -12.97 6.79
C LEU A 8 -22.37 -12.86 8.17
N ALA A 9 -21.17 -12.28 8.26
CA ALA A 9 -20.49 -12.07 9.54
C ALA A 9 -21.31 -11.16 10.48
N VAL A 10 -21.84 -10.05 9.97
CA VAL A 10 -22.67 -9.11 10.74
C VAL A 10 -23.97 -9.75 11.24
N LEU A 11 -24.65 -10.54 10.42
CA LEU A 11 -25.87 -11.27 10.82
C LEU A 11 -25.57 -12.31 11.91
N THR A 12 -24.42 -12.99 11.81
CA THR A 12 -24.00 -13.99 12.79
C THR A 12 -23.68 -13.33 14.14
N ILE A 13 -22.96 -12.20 14.13
CA ILE A 13 -22.66 -11.41 15.34
C ILE A 13 -23.95 -10.91 16.00
N THR A 14 -24.89 -10.39 15.21
CA THR A 14 -26.16 -9.87 15.72
C THR A 14 -26.99 -10.97 16.38
N ARG A 15 -27.02 -12.17 15.77
CA ARG A 15 -27.68 -13.35 16.35
C ARG A 15 -27.03 -13.80 17.65
N TYR A 16 -25.71 -13.89 17.71
CA TYR A 16 -25.00 -14.24 18.95
C TYR A 16 -25.21 -13.20 20.05
N LYS A 17 -25.23 -11.90 19.70
CA LYS A 17 -25.54 -10.83 20.65
C LYS A 17 -26.93 -10.97 21.26
N ALA A 18 -27.95 -11.27 20.44
CA ALA A 18 -29.31 -11.50 20.93
C ALA A 18 -29.37 -12.69 21.90
N GLN A 19 -28.78 -13.83 21.53
CA GLN A 19 -28.71 -15.02 22.39
C GLN A 19 -28.01 -14.74 23.73
N LEU A 20 -26.95 -13.92 23.72
CA LEU A 20 -26.23 -13.54 24.93
C LEU A 20 -27.06 -12.65 25.86
N LEU A 21 -27.84 -11.72 25.31
CA LEU A 21 -28.75 -10.89 26.09
C LEU A 21 -29.86 -11.74 26.72
N GLU A 22 -30.43 -12.70 25.98
CA GLU A 22 -31.39 -13.66 26.52
C GLU A 22 -30.80 -14.47 27.69
N ILE A 23 -29.54 -14.92 27.58
CA ILE A 23 -28.85 -15.64 28.64
C ILE A 23 -28.69 -14.76 29.90
N ILE A 24 -28.38 -13.47 29.73
CA ILE A 24 -28.23 -12.52 30.85
C ILE A 24 -29.58 -12.28 31.54
N ASP A 25 -30.62 -12.01 30.76
CA ASP A 25 -31.97 -11.77 31.29
C ASP A 25 -32.49 -12.99 32.04
N GLU A 26 -32.26 -14.19 31.51
CA GLU A 26 -32.65 -15.43 32.16
C GLU A 26 -31.85 -15.67 33.46
N ALA A 27 -30.55 -15.37 33.47
CA ALA A 27 -29.76 -15.44 34.70
C ALA A 27 -30.25 -14.45 35.76
N ALA A 28 -30.71 -13.25 35.36
CA ALA A 28 -31.30 -12.28 36.28
C ALA A 28 -32.63 -12.79 36.86
N ARG A 29 -33.50 -13.38 36.03
CA ARG A 29 -34.75 -14.02 36.49
C ARG A 29 -34.49 -15.17 37.46
N LEU A 30 -33.54 -16.05 37.16
CA LEU A 30 -33.17 -17.17 38.02
C LEU A 30 -32.63 -16.70 39.39
N ARG A 31 -31.82 -15.64 39.43
CA ARG A 31 -31.37 -15.03 40.71
C ARG A 31 -32.56 -14.56 41.56
N GLU A 32 -33.54 -13.93 40.93
CA GLU A 32 -34.71 -13.44 41.64
C GLU A 32 -35.61 -14.60 42.10
N SER A 33 -35.74 -15.65 41.28
CA SER A 33 -36.41 -16.90 41.64
C SER A 33 -35.75 -17.58 42.84
N GLU A 34 -34.42 -17.72 42.85
CA GLU A 34 -33.64 -18.28 43.96
C GLU A 34 -33.90 -17.52 45.26
N LYS A 35 -33.88 -16.18 45.21
CA LYS A 35 -34.18 -15.33 46.38
C LYS A 35 -35.59 -15.56 46.91
N ARG A 36 -36.60 -15.59 46.02
CA ARG A 36 -38.00 -15.83 46.41
C ARG A 36 -38.17 -17.21 47.03
N LYS A 37 -37.62 -18.26 46.42
CA LYS A 37 -37.69 -19.63 46.93
C LYS A 37 -36.97 -19.78 48.27
N LYS A 38 -35.81 -19.14 48.43
CA LYS A 38 -35.11 -19.09 49.71
C LYS A 38 -35.96 -18.42 50.81
N ALA A 39 -36.67 -17.33 50.48
CA ALA A 39 -37.58 -16.67 51.42
C ALA A 39 -38.80 -17.55 51.75
N GLU A 40 -39.39 -18.23 50.76
CA GLU A 40 -40.49 -19.18 50.94
C GLU A 40 -40.08 -20.33 51.87
N CYS A 41 -38.89 -20.93 51.68
CA CYS A 41 -38.37 -21.95 52.59
C CYS A 41 -38.23 -21.44 54.04
N VAL A 42 -37.77 -20.20 54.23
CA VAL A 42 -37.63 -19.60 55.57
C VAL A 42 -38.99 -19.46 56.24
N GLU A 43 -40.00 -18.99 55.52
CA GLU A 43 -41.36 -18.83 56.07
C GLU A 43 -42.03 -20.18 56.35
N LEU A 44 -41.91 -21.16 55.45
CA LEU A 44 -42.45 -22.51 55.67
C LEU A 44 -41.81 -23.17 56.89
N ARG A 45 -40.49 -23.01 57.10
CA ARG A 45 -39.82 -23.47 58.32
C ARG A 45 -40.37 -22.79 59.57
N ARG A 46 -40.68 -21.49 59.50
CA ARG A 46 -41.31 -20.72 60.59
C ARG A 46 -42.70 -21.24 60.91
N GLN A 47 -43.52 -21.49 59.89
CA GLN A 47 -44.87 -22.06 60.02
C GLN A 47 -44.84 -23.46 60.62
N ILE A 48 -43.92 -24.32 60.19
CA ILE A 48 -43.73 -25.66 60.76
C ILE A 48 -43.41 -25.57 62.25
N SER A 49 -42.52 -24.67 62.67
CA SER A 49 -42.20 -24.46 64.08
C SER A 49 -43.43 -24.02 64.89
N LEU A 50 -44.22 -23.09 64.34
CA LEU A 50 -45.47 -22.63 64.98
C LEU A 50 -46.50 -23.75 65.10
N LEU A 51 -46.74 -24.50 64.03
CA LEU A 51 -47.69 -25.61 64.01
C LEU A 51 -47.28 -26.73 64.97
N LYS A 52 -45.98 -27.05 65.06
CA LYS A 52 -45.46 -28.00 66.07
C LYS A 52 -45.73 -27.51 67.49
N SER A 53 -45.49 -26.23 67.79
CA SER A 53 -45.77 -25.67 69.11
C SER A 53 -47.27 -25.74 69.45
N ASN A 54 -48.13 -25.40 68.49
CA ASN A 54 -49.59 -25.44 68.68
C ASN A 54 -50.09 -26.88 68.86
N LEU A 55 -49.57 -27.82 68.06
CA LEU A 55 -49.90 -29.24 68.18
C LEU A 55 -49.51 -29.76 69.57
N ASN A 56 -48.28 -29.49 70.03
CA ASN A 56 -47.82 -29.89 71.36
C ASN A 56 -48.69 -29.30 72.48
N ALA A 57 -49.12 -28.03 72.35
CA ALA A 57 -50.01 -27.40 73.34
C ALA A 57 -51.38 -28.11 73.39
N ARG A 58 -51.95 -28.45 72.23
CA ARG A 58 -53.23 -29.18 72.16
C ARG A 58 -53.14 -30.63 72.62
N GLU A 59 -52.02 -31.31 72.36
CA GLU A 59 -51.74 -32.63 72.91
C GLU A 59 -51.64 -32.59 74.45
N LEU A 60 -51.04 -31.54 75.00
CA LEU A 60 -50.98 -31.32 76.45
C LEU A 60 -52.36 -31.06 77.05
N GLU A 61 -53.19 -30.23 76.42
CA GLU A 61 -54.58 -29.98 76.84
C GLU A 61 -55.41 -31.27 76.85
N LEU A 62 -55.36 -32.06 75.77
CA LEU A 62 -56.00 -33.37 75.71
C LEU A 62 -55.54 -34.29 76.86
N ALA A 63 -54.23 -34.33 77.15
CA ALA A 63 -53.68 -35.11 78.25
C ALA A 63 -54.11 -34.64 79.65
N THR A 64 -54.51 -33.37 79.79
CA THR A 64 -55.07 -32.84 81.06
C THR A 64 -56.55 -33.17 81.24
N VAL A 65 -57.32 -33.22 80.14
CA VAL A 65 -58.76 -33.58 80.15
C VAL A 65 -58.98 -35.07 80.39
N ASP A 66 -58.06 -35.93 79.92
CA ASP A 66 -58.12 -37.38 80.12
C ASP A 66 -57.72 -37.85 81.54
N ARG A 67 -57.33 -36.93 82.46
CA ARG A 67 -57.09 -37.29 83.87
C ARG A 67 -58.43 -37.39 84.62
N PRO A 68 -58.68 -38.48 85.37
CA PRO A 68 -59.89 -38.60 86.16
C PRO A 68 -59.86 -37.55 87.26
N THR A 69 -60.67 -36.50 87.12
CA THR A 69 -60.93 -35.55 88.19
C THR A 69 -61.95 -36.17 89.11
N GLU A 70 -61.52 -36.54 90.32
CA GLU A 70 -62.39 -36.89 91.45
C GLU A 70 -63.19 -35.64 91.87
N CYS A 71 -64.26 -35.33 91.15
CA CYS A 71 -65.23 -34.31 91.54
C CYS A 71 -66.63 -34.75 91.10
N ASP A 72 -67.62 -34.48 91.96
CA ASP A 72 -69.04 -34.78 91.81
C ASP A 72 -69.64 -34.08 90.57
N ASN A 73 -69.32 -34.60 89.38
CA ASN A 73 -69.75 -34.05 88.11
C ASN A 73 -71.18 -34.50 87.82
N THR A 74 -72.09 -33.55 87.67
CA THR A 74 -73.43 -33.78 87.13
C THR A 74 -73.35 -34.33 85.70
N ALA A 75 -74.33 -35.14 85.27
CA ALA A 75 -74.34 -35.75 83.93
C ALA A 75 -74.21 -34.74 82.77
N GLU A 76 -74.64 -33.49 82.98
CA GLU A 76 -74.46 -32.39 82.02
C GLU A 76 -72.98 -31.97 81.87
N SER A 77 -72.22 -31.91 82.96
CA SER A 77 -70.79 -31.58 82.95
C SER A 77 -69.99 -32.62 82.15
N ALA A 78 -70.29 -33.90 82.33
CA ALA A 78 -69.66 -34.98 81.57
C ALA A 78 -69.94 -34.91 80.06
N HIS A 79 -71.15 -34.52 79.66
CA HIS A 79 -71.52 -34.35 78.25
C HIS A 79 -70.84 -33.14 77.59
N VAL A 80 -70.68 -32.03 78.32
CA VAL A 80 -69.95 -30.85 77.84
C VAL A 80 -68.47 -31.18 77.63
N ILE A 81 -67.84 -31.82 78.62
CA ILE A 81 -66.42 -32.24 78.52
C ILE A 81 -66.22 -33.19 77.34
N ALA A 82 -67.10 -34.17 77.12
CA ALA A 82 -67.00 -35.09 75.99
C ALA A 82 -67.04 -34.36 74.63
N ARG A 83 -67.90 -33.34 74.49
CA ARG A 83 -68.00 -32.54 73.27
C ARG A 83 -66.74 -31.70 73.04
N GLU A 84 -66.26 -31.01 74.08
CA GLU A 84 -65.01 -30.25 74.01
C GLU A 84 -63.81 -31.15 73.67
N ASN A 85 -63.80 -32.39 74.17
CA ASN A 85 -62.74 -33.35 73.90
C ASN A 85 -62.79 -33.88 72.44
N GLU A 86 -63.97 -34.05 71.85
CA GLU A 86 -64.12 -34.34 70.42
C GLU A 86 -63.70 -33.17 69.54
N GLU A 87 -64.06 -31.93 69.90
CA GLU A 87 -63.64 -30.72 69.21
C GLU A 87 -62.11 -30.56 69.26
N LEU A 88 -61.47 -30.81 70.41
CA LEU A 88 -60.02 -30.80 70.56
C LEU A 88 -59.33 -31.89 69.72
N LYS A 89 -59.91 -33.09 69.64
CA LYS A 89 -59.41 -34.16 68.76
C LYS A 89 -59.49 -33.78 67.29
N ALA A 90 -60.62 -33.22 66.85
CA ALA A 90 -60.79 -32.73 65.48
C ALA A 90 -59.78 -31.61 65.16
N LEU A 91 -59.55 -30.70 66.10
CA LEU A 91 -58.57 -29.62 65.94
C LEU A 91 -57.13 -30.15 65.86
N ARG A 92 -56.78 -31.14 66.69
CA ARG A 92 -55.47 -31.83 66.65
C ARG A 92 -55.24 -32.50 65.30
N ASP A 93 -56.22 -33.24 64.80
CA ASP A 93 -56.09 -33.94 63.51
C ASP A 93 -55.96 -32.96 62.34
N ASN A 94 -56.69 -31.83 62.39
CA ASN A 94 -56.53 -30.73 61.43
C ASN A 94 -55.13 -30.10 61.50
N LEU A 95 -54.60 -29.83 62.70
CA LEU A 95 -53.24 -29.30 62.88
C LEU A 95 -52.17 -30.28 62.36
N LYS A 96 -52.37 -31.57 62.59
CA LYS A 96 -51.47 -32.62 62.09
C LYS A 96 -51.46 -32.68 60.56
N ASN A 97 -52.63 -32.69 59.92
CA ASN A 97 -52.76 -32.66 58.46
C ASN A 97 -52.12 -31.40 57.86
N LEU A 98 -52.32 -30.24 58.49
CA LEU A 98 -51.72 -28.98 58.05
C LEU A 98 -50.19 -29.00 58.21
N LEU A 99 -49.67 -29.59 59.29
CA LEU A 99 -48.23 -29.76 59.51
C LEU A 99 -47.60 -30.67 58.44
N GLU A 100 -48.22 -31.81 58.13
CA GLU A 100 -47.76 -32.75 57.10
C GLU A 100 -47.78 -32.11 55.70
N ALA A 101 -48.84 -31.37 55.36
CA ALA A 101 -48.94 -30.63 54.10
C ALA A 101 -47.83 -29.56 53.99
N THR A 102 -47.59 -28.80 55.06
CA THR A 102 -46.56 -27.75 55.08
C THR A 102 -45.14 -28.34 55.00
N GLN A 103 -44.90 -29.49 55.62
CA GLN A 103 -43.63 -30.22 55.52
C GLN A 103 -43.36 -30.75 54.10
N THR A 104 -44.38 -31.26 53.43
CA THR A 104 -44.28 -31.72 52.03
C THR A 104 -43.92 -30.55 51.12
N ARG A 105 -44.62 -29.42 51.27
CA ARG A 105 -44.36 -28.21 50.51
C ARG A 105 -42.97 -27.61 50.75
N LEU A 106 -42.45 -27.70 51.98
CA LEU A 106 -41.07 -27.28 52.27
C LEU A 106 -40.06 -28.14 51.49
N LYS A 107 -40.25 -29.47 51.45
CA LYS A 107 -39.33 -30.37 50.71
C LYS A 107 -39.33 -30.06 49.22
N GLU A 108 -40.51 -29.83 48.64
CA GLU A 108 -40.63 -29.43 47.23
C GLU A 108 -39.90 -28.11 46.96
N CYS A 109 -40.13 -27.11 47.81
CA CYS A 109 -39.48 -25.81 47.70
C CYS A 109 -37.94 -25.88 47.84
N GLU A 110 -37.43 -26.76 48.72
CA GLU A 110 -35.99 -26.99 48.88
C GLU A 110 -35.35 -27.65 47.64
N MET A 111 -36.06 -28.60 47.02
CA MET A 111 -35.61 -29.24 45.78
C MET A 111 -35.60 -28.25 44.59
N GLU A 112 -36.65 -27.44 44.46
CA GLU A 112 -36.71 -26.37 43.45
C GLU A 112 -35.57 -25.35 43.65
N ASN A 113 -35.32 -24.93 44.89
CA ASN A 113 -34.23 -24.00 45.20
C ASN A 113 -32.86 -24.58 44.82
N TYR A 114 -32.63 -25.87 45.09
CA TYR A 114 -31.40 -26.54 44.68
C TYR A 114 -31.22 -26.57 43.15
N SER A 115 -32.29 -26.88 42.41
CA SER A 115 -32.29 -26.89 40.95
C SER A 115 -31.99 -25.49 40.37
N VAL A 116 -32.70 -24.45 40.84
CA VAL A 116 -32.48 -23.07 40.40
C VAL A 116 -31.04 -22.62 40.67
N LYS A 117 -30.47 -23.01 41.82
CA LYS A 117 -29.09 -22.69 42.18
C LYS A 117 -28.08 -23.35 41.24
N GLN A 118 -28.29 -24.62 40.85
CA GLN A 118 -27.43 -25.29 39.87
C GLN A 118 -27.49 -24.61 38.50
N GLU A 119 -28.69 -24.26 38.03
CA GLU A 119 -28.86 -23.55 36.75
C GLU A 119 -28.19 -22.18 36.77
N LEU A 120 -28.32 -21.44 37.88
CA LEU A 120 -27.66 -20.15 38.03
C LEU A 120 -26.13 -20.28 37.95
N GLU A 121 -25.55 -21.31 38.58
CA GLU A 121 -24.10 -21.52 38.56
C GLU A 121 -23.60 -21.91 37.17
N ALA A 122 -24.35 -22.75 36.45
CA ALA A 122 -24.07 -23.07 35.05
C ALA A 122 -24.10 -21.81 34.16
N ARG A 123 -25.09 -20.92 34.36
CA ARG A 123 -25.19 -19.64 33.64
C ARG A 123 -24.02 -18.71 33.94
N LYS A 124 -23.60 -18.58 35.20
CA LYS A 124 -22.40 -17.79 35.57
C LYS A 124 -21.14 -18.30 34.87
N SER A 125 -20.93 -19.62 34.84
CA SER A 125 -19.79 -20.24 34.16
C SER A 125 -19.76 -19.92 32.67
N LEU A 126 -20.92 -19.94 32.01
CA LEU A 126 -21.06 -19.54 30.60
C LEU A 126 -20.73 -18.06 30.38
N THR A 127 -21.22 -17.16 31.25
CA THR A 127 -20.89 -15.73 31.17
C THR A 127 -19.39 -15.47 31.32
N ALA A 128 -18.73 -16.12 32.29
CA ALA A 128 -17.28 -15.97 32.49
C ALA A 128 -16.46 -16.46 31.29
N LYS A 129 -16.83 -17.60 30.70
CA LYS A 129 -16.18 -18.12 29.48
C LYS A 129 -16.33 -17.16 28.30
N ARG A 130 -17.51 -16.55 28.13
CA ARG A 130 -17.75 -15.53 27.11
C ARG A 130 -16.84 -14.32 27.31
N ASP A 131 -16.76 -13.79 28.53
CA ASP A 131 -16.01 -12.57 28.81
C ASP A 131 -14.51 -12.78 28.53
N ASN A 132 -13.96 -13.94 28.89
CA ASN A 132 -12.59 -14.33 28.55
C ASN A 132 -12.37 -14.47 27.04
N GLY A 133 -13.36 -15.02 26.32
CA GLY A 133 -13.34 -15.13 24.86
C GLY A 133 -13.36 -13.77 24.17
N LEU A 134 -14.16 -12.83 24.67
CA LEU A 134 -14.23 -11.45 24.18
C LEU A 134 -12.92 -10.70 24.39
N ASP A 135 -12.30 -10.82 25.58
CA ASP A 135 -11.01 -10.19 25.87
C ASP A 135 -9.90 -10.71 24.93
N SER A 136 -9.88 -12.03 24.72
CA SER A 136 -8.93 -12.66 23.79
C SER A 136 -9.15 -12.19 22.34
N SER A 137 -10.42 -12.09 21.91
CA SER A 137 -10.78 -11.59 20.58
C SER A 137 -10.40 -10.13 20.40
N ASN A 138 -10.60 -9.28 21.42
CA ASN A 138 -10.25 -7.86 21.36
C ASN A 138 -8.74 -7.67 21.20
N LYS A 139 -7.93 -8.41 21.96
CA LYS A 139 -6.46 -8.39 21.83
C LYS A 139 -5.99 -8.82 20.44
N LEU A 140 -6.63 -9.84 19.85
CA LEU A 140 -6.32 -10.25 18.48
C LEU A 140 -6.71 -9.17 17.46
N PHE A 141 -7.85 -8.50 17.67
CA PHE A 141 -8.32 -7.43 16.79
C PHE A 141 -7.41 -6.20 16.85
N GLU A 142 -6.95 -5.80 18.04
CA GLU A 142 -5.96 -4.73 18.19
C GLU A 142 -4.64 -5.06 17.49
N LYS A 143 -4.15 -6.29 17.65
CA LYS A 143 -2.95 -6.76 16.95
C LYS A 143 -3.13 -6.75 15.43
N PHE A 144 -4.31 -7.16 14.95
CA PHE A 144 -4.65 -7.11 13.53
C PHE A 144 -4.64 -5.67 12.99
N ILE A 145 -5.29 -4.73 13.68
CA ILE A 145 -5.28 -3.30 13.30
C ILE A 145 -3.85 -2.76 13.23
N LEU A 146 -3.01 -3.08 14.22
CA LEU A 146 -1.62 -2.63 14.26
C LEU A 146 -0.83 -3.15 13.05
N VAL A 147 -0.89 -4.46 12.79
CA VAL A 147 -0.17 -5.08 11.67
C VAL A 147 -0.70 -4.57 10.33
N HIS A 148 -2.01 -4.44 10.18
CA HIS A 148 -2.61 -3.91 8.96
C HIS A 148 -2.18 -2.46 8.72
N GLY A 149 -2.21 -1.60 9.74
CA GLY A 149 -1.76 -0.22 9.64
C GLY A 149 -0.27 -0.08 9.32
N GLN A 150 0.58 -0.98 9.83
CA GLN A 150 1.99 -1.04 9.46
C GLN A 150 2.18 -1.45 7.99
N ALA A 151 1.47 -2.48 7.55
CA ALA A 151 1.53 -2.95 6.16
C ALA A 151 1.08 -1.86 5.18
N THR A 152 -0.03 -1.16 5.48
CA THR A 152 -0.51 -0.05 4.63
C THR A 152 0.53 1.04 4.47
N LYS A 153 1.20 1.46 5.55
CA LYS A 153 2.28 2.46 5.47
C LYS A 153 3.45 1.98 4.60
N GLN A 154 3.86 0.72 4.74
CA GLN A 154 4.92 0.14 3.92
C GLN A 154 4.52 0.10 2.43
N PHE A 155 3.26 -0.21 2.12
CA PHE A 155 2.76 -0.15 0.74
C PHE A 155 2.78 1.28 0.18
N GLU A 156 2.33 2.28 0.95
CA GLU A 156 2.37 3.69 0.53
C GLU A 156 3.80 4.20 0.30
N GLU A 157 4.77 3.74 1.11
CA GLU A 157 6.19 4.05 0.92
C GLU A 157 6.76 3.40 -0.34
N LEU A 158 6.41 2.13 -0.61
CA LEU A 158 6.81 1.43 -1.84
C LEU A 158 6.19 2.07 -3.09
N GLU A 159 4.93 2.47 -3.05
CA GLU A 159 4.28 3.18 -4.16
C GLU A 159 4.98 4.51 -4.48
N ARG A 160 5.36 5.27 -3.43
CA ARG A 160 6.15 6.50 -3.61
C ARG A 160 7.51 6.22 -4.24
N ALA A 161 8.25 5.24 -3.73
CA ALA A 161 9.56 4.88 -4.27
C ALA A 161 9.47 4.41 -5.73
N LEU A 162 8.43 3.65 -6.09
CA LEU A 162 8.19 3.23 -7.47
C LEU A 162 7.90 4.41 -8.40
N LEU A 163 7.12 5.39 -7.93
CA LEU A 163 6.84 6.60 -8.69
C LEU A 163 8.11 7.44 -8.91
N GLU A 164 8.93 7.61 -7.88
CA GLU A 164 10.22 8.30 -7.95
C GLU A 164 11.15 7.62 -8.96
N MET A 165 11.35 6.30 -8.87
CA MET A 165 12.15 5.55 -9.83
C MET A 165 11.61 5.63 -11.26
N HIS A 166 10.28 5.66 -11.43
CA HIS A 166 9.68 5.80 -12.75
C HIS A 166 10.00 7.18 -13.36
N ASN A 167 9.94 8.24 -12.56
CA ASN A 167 10.29 9.59 -12.98
C ASN A 167 11.78 9.70 -13.33
N GLU A 168 12.66 9.20 -12.48
CA GLU A 168 14.11 9.17 -12.75
C GLU A 168 14.44 8.40 -14.03
N ARG A 169 13.80 7.25 -14.24
CA ARG A 169 13.97 6.47 -15.48
C ARG A 169 13.53 7.25 -16.71
N ASN A 170 12.43 7.99 -16.62
CA ASN A 170 11.94 8.81 -17.73
C ASN A 170 12.90 9.99 -18.02
N ASP A 171 13.47 10.62 -16.98
CA ASP A 171 14.48 11.67 -17.14
C ASP A 171 15.75 11.14 -17.82
N VAL A 172 16.21 9.95 -17.44
CA VAL A 172 17.35 9.28 -18.08
C VAL A 172 17.03 8.95 -19.55
N LEU A 173 15.83 8.44 -19.83
CA LEU A 173 15.39 8.12 -21.19
C LEU A 173 15.35 9.38 -22.08
N ASN A 174 14.82 10.48 -21.56
CA ASN A 174 14.78 11.76 -22.29
C ASN A 174 16.19 12.25 -22.63
N LYS A 175 17.12 12.23 -21.66
CA LYS A 175 18.53 12.58 -21.90
C LYS A 175 19.18 11.66 -22.92
N GLN A 176 18.87 10.36 -22.89
CA GLN A 176 19.40 9.42 -23.86
C GLN A 176 18.91 9.73 -25.28
N ILE A 177 17.64 10.13 -25.44
CA ILE A 177 17.08 10.56 -26.73
C ILE A 177 17.77 11.84 -27.22
N GLU A 178 17.98 12.83 -26.35
CA GLU A 178 18.70 14.06 -26.67
C GLU A 178 20.13 13.78 -27.16
N MET A 179 20.89 12.98 -26.42
CA MET A 179 22.24 12.58 -26.79
C MET A 179 22.27 11.80 -28.12
N GLN A 180 21.27 10.96 -28.39
CA GLN A 180 21.17 10.23 -29.65
C GLN A 180 20.93 11.17 -30.84
N ASN A 181 20.13 12.22 -30.64
CA ASN A 181 19.89 13.26 -31.64
C ASN A 181 21.17 14.07 -31.91
N GLU A 182 21.89 14.48 -30.87
CA GLU A 182 23.17 15.18 -31.00
C GLU A 182 24.20 14.33 -31.75
N LEU A 183 24.30 13.04 -31.43
CA LEU A 183 25.21 12.12 -32.12
C LEU A 183 24.86 11.98 -33.61
N THR A 184 23.56 11.95 -33.93
CA THR A 184 23.08 11.91 -35.32
C THR A 184 23.43 13.21 -36.06
N ALA A 185 23.26 14.36 -35.42
CA ALA A 185 23.63 15.65 -35.98
C ALA A 185 25.15 15.77 -36.21
N LEU A 186 25.97 15.30 -35.27
CA LEU A 186 27.43 15.28 -35.41
C LEU A 186 27.89 14.38 -36.56
N LYS A 187 27.27 13.21 -36.73
CA LYS A 187 27.55 12.32 -37.88
C LYS A 187 27.24 13.00 -39.22
N ALA A 188 26.11 13.70 -39.31
CA ALA A 188 25.77 14.49 -40.49
C ALA A 188 26.81 15.58 -40.75
N ALA A 189 27.19 16.35 -39.72
CA ALA A 189 28.19 17.41 -39.83
C ALA A 189 29.59 16.90 -40.25
N ILE A 190 30.01 15.72 -39.76
CA ILE A 190 31.24 15.07 -40.23
C ILE A 190 31.15 14.72 -41.71
N THR A 191 30.03 14.13 -42.13
CA THR A 191 29.80 13.74 -43.53
C THR A 191 29.85 14.96 -44.46
N ASP A 192 29.21 16.06 -44.05
CA ASP A 192 29.24 17.33 -44.80
C ASP A 192 30.65 17.90 -44.87
N ARG A 193 31.40 17.89 -43.76
CA ARG A 193 32.78 18.33 -43.71
C ARG A 193 33.67 17.51 -44.64
N GLU A 194 33.55 16.18 -44.62
CA GLU A 194 34.30 15.28 -45.50
C GLU A 194 33.97 15.51 -46.99
N ALA A 195 32.74 15.88 -47.31
CA ALA A 195 32.34 16.25 -48.67
C ALA A 195 32.99 17.57 -49.11
N GLU A 196 32.99 18.59 -48.24
CA GLU A 196 33.67 19.87 -48.52
C GLU A 196 35.19 19.72 -48.61
N GLU A 197 35.79 18.86 -47.79
CA GLU A 197 37.22 18.56 -47.86
C GLU A 197 37.59 17.90 -49.20
N ARG A 198 36.77 16.94 -49.67
CA ARG A 198 36.93 16.34 -51.01
C ARG A 198 36.85 17.38 -52.13
N LYS A 199 35.84 18.26 -52.10
CA LYS A 199 35.74 19.37 -53.09
C LYS A 199 36.97 20.29 -53.06
N CYS A 200 37.50 20.58 -51.88
CA CYS A 200 38.70 21.39 -51.74
C CYS A 200 39.93 20.67 -52.31
N GLN A 201 40.07 19.36 -52.06
CA GLN A 201 41.14 18.53 -52.62
C GLN A 201 41.08 18.50 -54.15
N GLU A 202 39.91 18.23 -54.74
CA GLU A 202 39.69 18.28 -56.20
C GLU A 202 40.06 19.65 -56.78
N ARG A 203 39.69 20.74 -56.09
CA ARG A 203 40.04 22.11 -56.52
C ARG A 203 41.54 22.37 -56.44
N ILE A 204 42.22 21.89 -55.40
CA ILE A 204 43.68 22.00 -55.25
C ILE A 204 44.37 21.23 -56.38
N GLU A 205 43.93 20.01 -56.70
CA GLU A 205 44.47 19.21 -57.79
C GLU A 205 44.31 19.92 -59.14
N SER A 206 43.11 20.41 -59.46
CA SER A 206 42.87 21.20 -60.68
C SER A 206 43.74 22.46 -60.77
N LEU A 207 43.96 23.17 -59.64
CA LEU A 207 44.84 24.33 -59.61
C LEU A 207 46.31 23.95 -59.81
N LYS A 208 46.76 22.82 -59.26
CA LYS A 208 48.12 22.30 -59.50
C LYS A 208 48.33 21.96 -60.98
N GLU A 209 47.37 21.31 -61.62
CA GLU A 209 47.43 21.02 -63.07
C GLU A 209 47.53 22.31 -63.90
N LYS A 210 46.70 23.31 -63.60
CA LYS A 210 46.76 24.63 -64.25
C LYS A 210 48.10 25.33 -64.03
N LEU A 211 48.66 25.24 -62.83
CA LEU A 211 49.97 25.82 -62.51
C LEU A 211 51.08 25.14 -63.32
N VAL A 212 51.07 23.81 -63.43
CA VAL A 212 52.03 23.05 -64.25
C VAL A 212 51.92 23.45 -65.72
N ALA A 213 50.70 23.49 -66.28
CA ALA A 213 50.47 23.89 -67.66
C ALA A 213 50.93 25.34 -67.93
N SER A 214 50.63 26.26 -67.01
CA SER A 214 51.08 27.64 -67.12
C SER A 214 52.60 27.77 -67.01
N SER A 215 53.25 26.94 -66.18
CA SER A 215 54.71 26.95 -66.02
C SER A 215 55.40 26.44 -67.28
N ALA A 216 54.89 25.36 -67.88
CA ALA A 216 55.38 24.86 -69.16
C ALA A 216 55.22 25.89 -70.28
N SER A 217 54.04 26.53 -70.38
CA SER A 217 53.82 27.60 -71.37
C SER A 217 54.76 28.81 -71.16
N ALA A 218 55.05 29.17 -69.91
CA ALA A 218 56.02 30.22 -69.61
C ALA A 218 57.45 29.83 -69.99
N GLU A 219 57.81 28.55 -69.88
CA GLU A 219 59.10 28.02 -70.29
C GLU A 219 59.23 28.03 -71.83
N ASP A 220 58.21 27.58 -72.56
CA ASP A 220 58.15 27.68 -74.02
C ASP A 220 58.31 29.12 -74.51
N LEU A 221 57.61 30.08 -73.88
CA LEU A 221 57.72 31.50 -74.22
C LEU A 221 59.13 32.05 -73.93
N ARG A 222 59.80 31.58 -72.88
CA ARG A 222 61.20 31.95 -72.61
C ARG A 222 62.13 31.40 -73.67
N GLU A 223 61.94 30.16 -74.12
CA GLU A 223 62.74 29.56 -75.19
C GLU A 223 62.54 30.31 -76.51
N GLN A 224 61.29 30.58 -76.91
CA GLN A 224 60.99 31.39 -78.10
C GLN A 224 61.63 32.79 -78.02
N LEU A 225 61.62 33.42 -76.85
CA LEU A 225 62.26 34.72 -76.65
C LEU A 225 63.79 34.64 -76.81
N LEU A 226 64.43 33.55 -76.37
CA LEU A 226 65.86 33.34 -76.58
C LEU A 226 66.19 33.17 -78.07
N VAL A 227 65.42 32.35 -78.78
CA VAL A 227 65.56 32.16 -80.24
C VAL A 227 65.39 33.48 -80.98
N GLU A 228 64.37 34.27 -80.65
CA GLU A 228 64.17 35.59 -81.29
C GLU A 228 65.28 36.59 -80.93
N LYS A 229 65.85 36.53 -79.72
CA LYS A 229 67.03 37.34 -79.38
C LYS A 229 68.25 36.95 -80.21
N GLU A 230 68.51 35.66 -80.40
CA GLU A 230 69.59 35.16 -81.26
C GLU A 230 69.38 35.59 -82.70
N ARG A 231 68.17 35.39 -83.23
CA ARG A 231 67.80 35.83 -84.59
C ARG A 231 67.99 37.34 -84.78
N ARG A 232 67.59 38.16 -83.80
CA ARG A 232 67.83 39.62 -83.83
C ARG A 232 69.33 39.95 -83.84
N LYS A 233 70.14 39.19 -83.10
CA LYS A 233 71.59 39.37 -83.09
C LYS A 233 72.20 39.04 -84.45
N GLU A 234 71.81 37.92 -85.06
CA GLU A 234 72.24 37.55 -86.42
C GLU A 234 71.85 38.62 -87.44
N LEU A 235 70.62 39.10 -87.39
CA LEU A 235 70.11 40.11 -88.31
C LEU A 235 70.84 41.45 -88.13
N ASN A 236 71.21 41.79 -86.90
CA ASN A 236 72.04 42.95 -86.59
C ASN A 236 73.48 42.78 -87.08
N ASP A 237 74.07 41.59 -86.95
CA ASP A 237 75.39 41.28 -87.49
C ASP A 237 75.40 41.34 -89.03
N ASP A 238 74.37 40.82 -89.68
CA ASP A 238 74.18 40.93 -91.13
C ASP A 238 73.99 42.37 -91.59
N LEU A 239 73.22 43.18 -90.85
CA LEU A 239 73.08 44.60 -91.10
C LEU A 239 74.44 45.31 -90.97
N ASN A 240 75.20 45.03 -89.92
CA ASN A 240 76.55 45.58 -89.73
C ASN A 240 77.49 45.18 -90.88
N ARG A 241 77.47 43.92 -91.33
CA ARG A 241 78.23 43.46 -92.51
C ARG A 241 77.81 44.20 -93.78
N ALA A 242 76.51 44.40 -93.99
CA ALA A 242 75.99 45.15 -95.13
C ALA A 242 76.44 46.62 -95.08
N CYS A 243 76.34 47.27 -93.91
CA CYS A 243 76.83 48.62 -93.69
C CYS A 243 78.34 48.73 -93.95
N GLN A 244 79.14 47.77 -93.47
CA GLN A 244 80.58 47.73 -93.74
C GLN A 244 80.86 47.58 -95.24
N ARG A 245 80.17 46.68 -95.94
CA ARG A 245 80.30 46.54 -97.40
C ARG A 245 79.94 47.82 -98.15
N ILE A 246 78.89 48.53 -97.73
CA ILE A 246 78.52 49.82 -98.31
C ILE A 246 79.62 50.86 -98.06
N ALA A 247 80.20 50.89 -96.86
CA ALA A 247 81.32 51.76 -96.54
C ALA A 247 82.55 51.44 -97.41
N ASP A 248 82.93 50.17 -97.54
CA ASP A 248 84.05 49.71 -98.37
C ASP A 248 83.82 50.02 -99.85
N LEU A 249 82.60 49.80 -100.38
CA LEU A 249 82.23 50.17 -101.74
C LEU A 249 82.26 51.69 -101.95
N SER A 250 81.83 52.46 -100.95
CA SER A 250 81.88 53.92 -101.01
C SER A 250 83.33 54.42 -101.02
N ALA A 251 84.20 53.82 -100.20
CA ALA A 251 85.63 54.10 -100.21
C ALA A 251 86.30 53.69 -101.53
N SER A 252 85.95 52.52 -102.08
CA SER A 252 86.40 52.08 -103.40
C SER A 252 85.93 53.02 -104.52
N ARG A 253 84.69 53.53 -104.42
CA ARG A 253 84.16 54.55 -105.35
C ARG A 253 84.89 55.87 -105.21
N GLU A 254 85.24 56.30 -104.00
CA GLU A 254 86.04 57.50 -103.73
C GLU A 254 87.44 57.35 -104.34
N GLN A 255 88.11 56.22 -104.13
CA GLN A 255 89.41 55.90 -104.73
C GLN A 255 89.36 55.87 -106.26
N LEU A 256 88.30 55.30 -106.84
CA LEU A 256 88.07 55.33 -108.29
C LEU A 256 87.83 56.77 -108.79
N ALA A 257 87.07 57.57 -108.05
CA ALA A 257 86.85 58.98 -108.36
C ALA A 257 88.14 59.80 -108.25
N GLU A 258 88.99 59.54 -107.26
CA GLU A 258 90.33 60.13 -107.12
C GLU A 258 91.26 59.70 -108.27
N ALA A 259 91.26 58.42 -108.64
CA ALA A 259 92.02 57.93 -109.80
C ALA A 259 91.56 58.59 -111.10
N LEU A 260 90.24 58.78 -111.28
CA LEU A 260 89.68 59.51 -112.42
C LEU A 260 90.04 61.00 -112.37
N ARG A 261 90.00 61.66 -111.20
CA ARG A 261 90.48 63.06 -111.05
C ARG A 261 91.96 63.18 -111.39
N ALA A 262 92.80 62.25 -110.93
CA ALA A 262 94.22 62.20 -111.23
C ALA A 262 94.50 61.94 -112.74
N ALA A 263 93.65 61.17 -113.41
CA ALA A 263 93.72 60.97 -114.86
C ALA A 263 93.29 62.21 -115.65
N TYR A 264 92.30 62.97 -115.16
CA TYR A 264 91.83 64.21 -115.80
C TYR A 264 92.77 65.42 -115.59
N LEU A 265 93.50 65.49 -114.47
CA LEU A 265 94.46 66.55 -114.16
C LEU A 265 95.86 66.36 -114.77
N LYS A 266 96.08 65.25 -115.51
CA LYS A 266 97.27 65.02 -116.36
C LYS A 266 97.06 65.44 -117.82
N ARG A 267 96.21 66.44 -118.05
CA ARG A 267 96.15 67.25 -119.28
C ARG A 267 96.67 68.65 -119.00
#